data_AF-A0A7X0AH06-F1
#
_entry.id   AF-A0A7X0AH06-F1
#
_cell.length_a   1.000
_cell.length_b   1.000
_cell.length_c   1.000
_cell.angle_alpha   90.00
_cell.angle_beta   90.00
_cell.angle_gamma   90.00
#
_symmetry.space_group_name_H-M   'P 1'
#
loop_
_entity.id
_entity.type
_entity.pdbx_description
1 polymer ?
#
loop_
_entity_poly.entity_id
_entity_poly.type
_entity_poly.pdbx_seq_one_letter_code
_entity_poly.pdbx_strand_id
1 'polypeptide(L)' 'MGKGDRKTRRGKTYRGSYGNTRAHTAAPAVVGAKPTVTKPVAAKKAAPKKKSA' A
#
# COMPACT_ATOMS: atom_id res chain seq x y z
N MET A 1 -13.41 6.30 -14.72
CA MET A 1 -12.23 6.79 -13.96
C MET A 1 -11.31 7.58 -14.88
N GLY A 2 -11.23 8.90 -14.66
CA GLY A 2 -10.44 9.82 -15.50
C GLY A 2 -9.00 10.00 -15.01
N LYS A 3 -8.19 10.72 -15.80
CA LYS A 3 -6.77 11.01 -15.49
C LYS A 3 -6.58 11.89 -14.24
N GLY A 4 -7.60 12.66 -13.85
CA GLY A 4 -7.57 13.52 -12.66
C GLY A 4 -7.83 12.78 -11.34
N ASP A 5 -8.33 11.55 -11.37
CA ASP A 5 -8.71 10.83 -10.16
C ASP A 5 -7.49 10.15 -9.51
N ARG A 6 -6.97 10.78 -8.46
CA ARG A 6 -5.81 10.34 -7.69
C ARG A 6 -6.01 9.02 -6.94
N LYS A 7 -7.23 8.50 -6.80
CA LYS A 7 -7.46 7.22 -6.13
C LYS A 7 -7.30 6.03 -7.09
N THR A 8 -7.27 6.28 -8.40
CA THR A 8 -7.33 5.24 -9.42
C THR A 8 -5.96 4.91 -9.98
N ARG A 9 -5.80 3.69 -10.50
CA ARG A 9 -4.55 3.29 -11.17
C ARG A 9 -4.26 4.18 -12.38
N ARG A 10 -5.28 4.55 -13.16
CA ARG A 10 -5.14 5.47 -14.30
C ARG A 10 -4.63 6.86 -13.88
N GLY A 11 -5.23 7.47 -12.86
CA GLY A 11 -4.79 8.79 -12.39
C GLY A 11 -3.41 8.76 -11.75
N LYS A 12 -3.07 7.70 -11.01
CA LYS A 12 -1.72 7.50 -10.46
C LYS A 12 -0.65 7.36 -11.55
N THR A 13 -0.93 6.59 -12.60
CA THR A 13 -0.03 6.45 -13.76
C THR A 13 0.16 7.77 -14.48
N TYR A 14 -0.93 8.50 -14.79
CA TYR A 14 -0.84 9.78 -15.50
C TYR A 14 0.00 10.81 -14.73
N ARG A 15 -0.13 10.84 -13.40
CA ARG A 15 0.63 11.78 -12.55
C ARG A 15 2.04 11.30 -12.17
N GLY A 16 2.44 10.10 -12.60
CA GLY A 16 3.75 9.51 -12.25
C GLY A 16 3.92 9.16 -10.76
N SER A 17 2.84 9.16 -9.97
CA SER A 17 2.92 8.91 -8.52
C SER A 17 2.54 7.48 -8.15
N TYR A 18 3.04 7.01 -7.02
CA TYR A 18 2.68 5.72 -6.45
C TYR A 18 1.66 5.88 -5.31
N GLY A 19 1.10 4.76 -4.86
CA GLY A 19 0.13 4.70 -3.77
C GLY A 19 -0.59 3.35 -3.74
N ASN A 20 -1.65 3.24 -2.95
CA ASN A 20 -2.33 1.96 -2.75
C ASN A 20 -2.75 1.25 -4.06
N THR A 21 -3.21 2.01 -5.06
CA THR A 21 -3.65 1.45 -6.35
C THR A 21 -2.55 1.33 -7.40
N ARG A 22 -1.37 1.90 -7.15
CA ARG A 22 -0.16 1.78 -7.99
C ARG A 22 1.05 1.59 -7.07
N ALA A 23 1.31 0.33 -6.72
CA ALA A 23 2.44 -0.06 -5.88
C ALA A 23 3.76 -0.07 -6.66
N HIS A 24 4.89 0.07 -5.96
CA HIS A 24 6.24 0.00 -6.53
C HIS A 24 6.66 -1.42 -6.89
N THR A 25 6.21 -2.37 -6.09
CA THR A 25 6.38 -3.80 -6.32
C THR A 25 5.02 -4.37 -6.69
N ALA A 26 5.01 -5.32 -7.64
CA ALA A 26 3.82 -6.11 -7.88
C ALA A 26 3.56 -6.93 -6.61
N ALA A 27 2.58 -6.51 -5.80
CA ALA A 27 2.04 -7.40 -4.78
C ALA A 27 1.45 -8.61 -5.54
N PRO A 28 1.75 -9.86 -5.14
CA PRO A 28 1.18 -11.02 -5.79
C PRO A 28 -0.34 -10.86 -5.79
N ALA A 29 -0.93 -10.91 -6.99
CA ALA A 29 -2.35 -10.77 -7.16
C ALA A 29 -3.02 -11.97 -6.49
N VAL A 30 -3.58 -11.77 -5.29
CA VAL A 30 -4.56 -12.69 -4.72
C VAL A 30 -5.82 -12.54 -5.55
N VAL A 31 -5.81 -13.14 -6.72
CA VAL A 31 -7.00 -13.40 -7.52
C VAL A 31 -7.77 -14.46 -6.75
N GLY A 32 -8.84 -14.06 -6.07
CA GLY A 32 -9.82 -14.97 -5.48
C GLY A 32 -9.48 -15.49 -4.09
N ALA A 33 -9.61 -14.65 -3.07
CA ALA A 33 -9.95 -15.14 -1.74
C ALA A 33 -10.90 -14.17 -1.05
N LYS A 34 -12.01 -14.74 -0.58
CA LYS A 34 -13.10 -14.18 0.22
C LYS A 34 -12.58 -13.22 1.30
N PRO A 35 -13.38 -12.25 1.80
CA PRO A 35 -12.94 -11.32 2.85
C PRO A 35 -12.75 -12.10 4.16
N THR A 36 -11.57 -12.71 4.30
CA THR A 36 -11.13 -13.31 5.54
C THR A 36 -10.35 -12.24 6.27
N VAL A 37 -10.92 -11.84 7.39
CA VAL A 37 -10.35 -10.96 8.39
C VAL A 37 -8.98 -11.52 8.77
N THR A 38 -7.93 -10.97 8.20
CA THR A 38 -6.58 -11.11 8.75
C THR A 38 -5.90 -9.77 8.59
N LYS A 39 -5.88 -9.00 9.68
CA LYS A 39 -4.80 -8.03 9.92
C LYS A 39 -3.47 -8.76 9.71
N PRO A 40 -2.54 -8.24 8.91
CA PRO A 40 -1.15 -8.27 9.26
C PRO A 40 -0.77 -6.86 9.69
N VAL A 41 -0.55 -6.75 11.00
CA VAL A 41 0.61 -6.07 11.55
C VAL A 41 0.84 -4.68 10.99
N ALA A 42 0.41 -3.69 11.78
CA ALA A 42 1.04 -2.39 11.87
C ALA A 42 2.52 -2.53 11.53
N ALA A 43 2.94 -1.88 10.44
CA ALA A 43 4.34 -1.75 10.09
C ALA A 43 5.08 -1.32 11.36
N LYS A 44 5.86 -2.25 11.93
CA LYS A 44 6.71 -1.98 13.08
C LYS A 44 7.63 -0.84 12.66
N LYS A 45 7.28 0.37 13.10
CA LYS A 45 8.24 1.44 13.29
C LYS A 45 9.24 0.85 14.28
N ALA A 46 10.41 0.47 13.80
CA ALA A 46 11.51 0.06 14.66
C ALA A 46 11.81 1.24 15.59
N ALA A 47 11.40 1.11 16.84
CA ALA A 47 11.80 2.02 17.91
C ALA A 47 13.30 1.81 18.14
N PRO A 48 14.13 2.87 18.18
CA PRO A 48 15.45 2.73 18.78
C PRO A 48 15.24 2.56 20.29
N LYS A 49 15.36 1.31 20.77
CA LYS A 49 15.66 1.06 22.18
C LYS A 49 17.10 1.54 22.44
N LYS A 50 17.27 2.68 23.11
CA LYS A 50 18.40 2.85 24.03
C LYS A 50 17.84 3.04 25.44
N LYS A 51 18.32 2.17 26.32
CA LYS A 51 18.09 2.17 27.77
C LYS A 51 18.48 3.51 28.38
N SER A 52 17.71 3.91 29.38
CA SER A 52 18.11 4.88 30.40
C SER A 52 19.45 4.49 31.04
N ALA A 53 20.27 5.51 31.30
CA ALA A 53 21.12 5.66 32.48
C ALA A 53 20.98 7.13 32.89
#